data_AF-A0A0E9XJP4-F1
#
_entry.id   AF-A0A0E9XJP4-F1
#
_cell.length_a   1.000
_cell.length_b   1.000
_cell.length_c   1.000
_cell.angle_alpha   90.00
_cell.angle_beta   90.00
_cell.angle_gamma   90.00
#
_symmetry.space_group_name_H-M   'P 1'
#
loop_
_entity.id
_entity.type
_entity.pdbx_description
1 polymer ?
#
loop_
_entity_poly.entity_id
_entity_poly.type
_entity_poly.pdbx_seq_one_letter_code
_entity_poly.pdbx_strand_id
1 'polypeptide(L)'
;MEAATTKAFRKLYKYITGTNEQGVKIDMTAPVVVKMKEKPYWQSSVYTLSFLLPSAYQESPPTPTNSEVYFTDMPDMNVYVRSYGGYMFSMIVNHNSGLLKKDLDQVQASYEQDFHYAVGYNSPMKFLNRHNEIWYQVVGEPVCTAPQK
;
A
#
# COMPACT_ATOMS: atom_id res chain seq x y z
N MET A 1 -7.34 5.09 -10.19
CA MET A 1 -6.81 4.19 -9.14
C MET A 1 -7.90 3.27 -8.59
N GLU A 2 -9.07 3.81 -8.33
CA GLU A 2 -10.24 3.27 -7.65
C GLU A 2 -10.75 1.98 -8.30
N ALA A 3 -10.99 2.00 -9.61
CA ALA A 3 -11.43 0.80 -10.34
C ALA A 3 -10.38 -0.32 -10.32
N ALA A 4 -9.10 0.02 -10.48
CA ALA A 4 -8.00 -0.93 -10.48
C ALA A 4 -7.82 -1.59 -9.10
N THR A 5 -7.78 -0.77 -8.04
CA THR A 5 -7.67 -1.25 -6.64
C THR A 5 -8.89 -2.06 -6.22
N THR A 6 -10.11 -1.66 -6.62
CA THR A 6 -11.32 -2.47 -6.38
C THR A 6 -11.25 -3.84 -7.08
N LYS A 7 -10.79 -3.88 -8.34
CA LYS A 7 -10.63 -5.13 -9.08
C LYS A 7 -9.56 -6.03 -8.43
N ALA A 8 -8.42 -5.47 -8.05
CA ALA A 8 -7.34 -6.20 -7.38
C ALA A 8 -7.77 -6.72 -6.00
N PHE A 9 -8.42 -5.88 -5.19
CA PHE A 9 -8.96 -6.26 -3.88
C PHE A 9 -9.91 -7.46 -4.00
N ARG A 10 -10.83 -7.46 -4.98
CA ARG A 10 -11.75 -8.58 -5.19
C ARG A 10 -11.02 -9.89 -5.51
N LYS A 11 -9.92 -9.85 -6.26
CA LYS A 11 -9.11 -11.04 -6.57
C LYS A 11 -8.42 -11.58 -5.32
N LEU A 12 -7.77 -10.70 -4.56
CA LEU A 12 -7.11 -11.08 -3.29
C LEU A 12 -8.11 -11.54 -2.23
N TYR A 13 -9.28 -10.91 -2.17
CA TYR A 13 -10.37 -11.32 -1.28
C TYR A 13 -10.88 -12.73 -1.63
N LYS A 14 -11.06 -13.04 -2.92
CA LYS A 14 -11.41 -14.40 -3.36
C LYS A 14 -10.35 -15.42 -2.92
N TYR A 15 -9.07 -15.09 -3.07
CA TYR A 15 -7.96 -15.95 -2.63
C TYR A 15 -8.06 -16.31 -1.14
N ILE A 16 -8.16 -15.30 -0.25
CA ILE A 16 -8.24 -15.55 1.20
C ILE A 16 -9.57 -16.17 1.64
N THR A 17 -10.63 -16.08 0.84
CA THR A 17 -11.93 -16.68 1.15
C THR A 17 -12.10 -18.11 0.61
N GLY A 18 -11.02 -18.75 0.17
CA GLY A 18 -11.00 -20.15 -0.24
C GLY A 18 -10.86 -20.40 -1.74
N THR A 19 -10.64 -19.36 -2.55
CA THR A 19 -10.29 -19.53 -3.98
C THR A 19 -8.78 -19.73 -4.13
N ASN A 20 -8.28 -20.81 -3.51
CA ASN A 20 -6.92 -21.33 -3.59
C ASN A 20 -7.01 -22.86 -3.73
N GLU A 21 -5.93 -23.51 -4.17
CA GLU A 21 -5.96 -24.95 -4.48
C GLU A 21 -6.39 -25.82 -3.28
N GLN A 22 -6.05 -25.38 -2.07
CA GLN A 22 -6.34 -26.07 -0.83
C GLN A 22 -7.73 -25.74 -0.25
N GLY A 23 -8.48 -24.81 -0.85
CA GLY A 23 -9.79 -24.36 -0.35
C GLY A 23 -9.75 -23.69 1.03
N VAL A 24 -8.58 -23.25 1.49
CA VAL A 24 -8.35 -22.74 2.84
C VAL A 24 -8.87 -21.31 2.96
N LYS A 25 -9.55 -21.02 4.07
CA LYS A 25 -9.94 -19.65 4.42
C LYS A 25 -8.87 -19.04 5.32
N ILE A 26 -8.38 -17.88 4.92
CA ILE A 26 -7.34 -17.11 5.59
C ILE A 26 -7.99 -15.85 6.14
N ASP A 27 -7.70 -15.53 7.40
CA ASP A 27 -8.21 -14.32 8.02
C ASP A 27 -7.64 -13.07 7.34
N MET A 28 -8.51 -12.09 7.11
CA MET A 28 -8.10 -10.79 6.58
C MET A 28 -7.21 -10.08 7.60
N THR A 29 -6.12 -9.50 7.13
CA THR A 29 -5.21 -8.68 7.93
C THR A 29 -5.32 -7.21 7.56
N ALA A 30 -4.71 -6.36 8.38
CA ALA A 30 -4.40 -4.98 8.05
C ALA A 30 -2.88 -4.78 8.19
N PRO A 31 -2.29 -3.84 7.43
CA PRO A 31 -2.93 -2.97 6.45
C PRO A 31 -3.06 -3.60 5.04
N VAL A 32 -3.87 -2.97 4.20
CA VAL A 32 -3.83 -3.15 2.74
C VAL A 32 -2.84 -2.15 2.16
N VAL A 33 -1.86 -2.65 1.40
CA VAL A 33 -0.79 -1.83 0.81
C VAL A 33 -1.01 -1.70 -0.69
N VAL A 34 -0.95 -0.49 -1.23
CA VAL A 34 -1.01 -0.22 -2.67
C VAL A 34 0.28 0.45 -3.11
N LYS A 35 1.13 -0.28 -3.85
CA LYS A 35 2.32 0.28 -4.51
C LYS A 35 1.91 1.01 -5.78
N MET A 36 2.33 2.26 -5.89
CA MET A 36 2.00 3.17 -6.98
C MET A 36 3.29 3.62 -7.66
N LYS A 37 3.44 3.33 -8.96
CA LYS A 37 4.56 3.91 -9.73
C LYS A 37 4.34 5.39 -9.96
N GLU A 38 5.36 6.18 -9.72
CA GLU A 38 5.42 7.59 -10.04
C GLU A 38 5.52 7.72 -11.57
N LYS A 39 4.53 8.37 -12.16
CA LYS A 39 4.44 8.57 -13.61
C LYS A 39 3.80 9.93 -13.91
N PRO A 40 4.14 10.54 -15.05
CA PRO A 40 3.43 11.73 -15.51
C PRO A 40 1.93 11.46 -15.66
N TYR A 41 1.10 12.48 -15.41
CA TYR A 41 -0.36 12.31 -15.33
C TYR A 41 -1.01 11.73 -16.61
N TRP A 42 -0.34 11.89 -17.76
CA TRP A 42 -0.82 11.41 -19.06
C TRP A 42 -0.51 9.93 -19.34
N GLN A 43 0.27 9.26 -18.47
CA GLN A 43 0.60 7.85 -18.64
C GLN A 43 -0.26 6.97 -17.71
N SER A 44 -0.65 5.82 -18.23
CA SER A 44 -1.26 4.76 -17.41
C SER A 44 -0.27 4.31 -16.33
N SER A 45 -0.69 4.36 -15.07
CA SER A 45 0.12 3.87 -13.96
C SER A 45 -0.26 2.45 -13.56
N VAL A 46 0.72 1.70 -13.07
CA VAL A 46 0.56 0.32 -12.58
C VAL A 46 0.37 0.36 -11.08
N TYR A 47 -0.67 -0.32 -10.60
CA TYR A 47 -1.02 -0.43 -9.19
C TYR A 47 -0.87 -1.88 -8.74
N THR A 48 -0.02 -2.13 -7.75
CA THR A 48 0.09 -3.44 -7.11
C THR A 48 -0.54 -3.35 -5.74
N LEU A 49 -1.60 -4.12 -5.49
CA LEU A 49 -2.28 -4.18 -4.20
C LEU A 49 -1.88 -5.48 -3.51
N SER A 50 -1.52 -5.40 -2.23
CA SER A 50 -1.03 -6.52 -1.44
C SER A 50 -1.79 -6.62 -0.11
N PHE A 51 -2.05 -7.86 0.32
CA PHE A 51 -2.46 -8.20 1.67
C PHE A 51 -1.30 -8.87 2.40
N LEU A 52 -1.14 -8.56 3.68
CA LEU A 52 -0.22 -9.30 4.53
C LEU A 52 -0.84 -10.66 4.86
N LEU A 53 -0.10 -11.75 4.66
CA LEU A 53 -0.55 -13.04 5.15
C LEU A 53 -0.31 -13.14 6.67
N PRO A 54 -1.26 -13.70 7.44
CA PRO A 54 -1.01 -14.05 8.83
C PRO A 54 0.22 -14.94 8.96
N SER A 55 0.94 -14.86 10.09
CA SER A 55 2.19 -15.58 10.32
C SER A 55 2.10 -17.09 10.03
N ALA A 56 0.96 -17.71 10.32
CA ALA A 56 0.72 -19.13 10.07
C ALA A 56 0.81 -19.55 8.58
N TYR A 57 0.69 -18.59 7.64
CA TYR A 57 0.72 -18.84 6.20
C TYR A 57 1.93 -18.22 5.50
N GLN A 58 2.84 -17.56 6.20
CA GLN A 58 3.97 -16.88 5.56
C GLN A 58 5.01 -17.87 5.01
N GLU A 59 5.24 -19.00 5.69
CA GLU A 59 6.21 -20.02 5.23
C GLU A 59 5.65 -20.91 4.11
N SER A 60 4.36 -21.25 4.18
CA SER A 60 3.71 -22.16 3.24
C SER A 60 2.29 -21.70 2.89
N PRO A 61 2.16 -20.65 2.07
CA PRO A 61 0.85 -20.11 1.70
C PRO A 61 0.10 -21.04 0.72
N PRO A 62 -1.24 -21.14 0.81
CA PRO A 62 -2.05 -21.88 -0.16
C PRO A 62 -1.84 -21.37 -1.59
N THR A 63 -1.76 -22.26 -2.58
CA THR A 63 -1.48 -21.89 -3.97
C THR A 63 -2.64 -21.09 -4.58
N PRO A 64 -2.42 -19.90 -5.16
CA PRO A 64 -3.47 -19.16 -5.85
C PRO A 64 -3.93 -19.90 -7.11
N THR A 65 -5.24 -19.97 -7.34
CA THR A 65 -5.81 -20.51 -8.60
C THR A 65 -5.94 -19.45 -9.70
N ASN A 66 -5.76 -18.17 -9.34
CA ASN A 66 -5.78 -17.05 -10.27
C ASN A 66 -4.34 -16.63 -10.60
N SER A 67 -3.95 -16.68 -11.87
CA SER A 67 -2.59 -16.35 -12.34
C SER A 67 -2.20 -14.88 -12.17
N GLU A 68 -3.15 -13.98 -11.90
CA GLU A 68 -2.90 -12.58 -11.59
C GLU A 68 -2.66 -12.34 -10.08
N VAL A 69 -2.75 -13.39 -9.25
CA VAL A 69 -2.44 -13.38 -7.82
C VAL A 69 -1.16 -14.16 -7.58
N TYR A 70 -0.19 -13.52 -6.96
CA TYR A 70 1.14 -14.06 -6.72
C TYR A 70 1.69 -13.57 -5.39
N PHE A 71 2.70 -14.27 -4.87
CA PHE A 71 3.39 -13.89 -3.64
C PHE A 71 4.53 -12.93 -3.94
N THR A 72 4.74 -11.98 -3.04
CA THR A 72 5.83 -11.03 -3.09
C THR A 72 6.40 -10.88 -1.69
N ASP A 73 7.72 -10.94 -1.57
CA ASP A 73 8.40 -10.56 -0.35
C ASP A 73 8.47 -9.04 -0.26
N MET A 74 8.11 -8.50 0.91
CA MET A 74 8.30 -7.10 1.24
C MET A 74 9.48 -7.03 2.21
N PRO A 75 10.69 -6.64 1.75
CA PRO A 75 11.86 -6.64 2.61
C PRO A 75 11.75 -5.59 3.70
N ASP A 76 12.53 -5.79 4.76
CA ASP A 76 12.68 -4.80 5.83
C ASP A 76 13.09 -3.45 5.24
N MET A 77 12.38 -2.40 5.65
CA MET A 77 12.59 -1.06 5.15
C MET A 77 12.26 -0.01 6.21
N ASN A 78 13.03 1.07 6.20
CA ASN A 78 12.64 2.31 6.87
C ASN A 78 11.77 3.12 5.92
N VAL A 79 10.71 3.74 6.43
CA VAL A 79 9.78 4.57 5.63
C VAL A 79 9.52 5.90 6.31
N TYR A 80 9.42 6.96 5.51
CA TYR A 80 8.80 8.20 5.92
C TYR A 80 7.28 8.08 5.76
N VAL A 81 6.54 8.47 6.80
CA VAL A 81 5.10 8.25 6.88
C VAL A 81 4.35 9.58 6.98
N ARG A 82 3.30 9.74 6.19
CA ARG A 82 2.28 10.76 6.39
C ARG A 82 0.92 10.12 6.62
N SER A 83 0.38 10.27 7.83
CA SER A 83 -0.97 9.80 8.16
C SER A 83 -2.03 10.83 7.78
N TYR A 84 -3.19 10.36 7.31
CA TYR A 84 -4.32 11.19 6.96
C TYR A 84 -5.66 10.43 7.09
N GLY A 85 -6.73 11.19 7.30
CA GLY A 85 -8.09 10.67 7.41
C GLY A 85 -8.84 10.56 6.09
N GLY A 86 -10.06 10.01 6.14
CA GLY A 86 -10.96 9.94 4.98
C GLY A 86 -10.73 8.73 4.08
N TYR A 87 -11.18 8.81 2.83
CA TYR A 87 -11.10 7.71 1.87
C TYR A 87 -9.81 7.75 1.06
N MET A 88 -9.34 6.58 0.62
CA MET A 88 -8.20 6.43 -0.30
C MET A 88 -8.60 6.71 -1.75
N PHE A 89 -9.14 7.90 -2.02
CA PHE A 89 -9.34 8.36 -3.39
C PHE A 89 -8.03 8.88 -3.96
N SER A 90 -7.81 8.68 -5.26
CA SER A 90 -6.58 9.08 -5.97
C SER A 90 -6.23 10.54 -5.73
N MET A 91 -7.21 11.45 -5.76
CA MET A 91 -6.99 12.87 -5.47
C MET A 91 -6.43 13.11 -4.05
N ILE A 92 -6.98 12.44 -3.05
CA ILE A 92 -6.56 12.59 -1.64
C ILE A 92 -5.19 11.94 -1.42
N VAL A 93 -4.96 10.77 -2.02
CA VAL A 93 -3.67 10.07 -2.01
C VAL A 93 -2.58 10.93 -2.64
N ASN A 94 -2.81 11.43 -3.86
CA ASN A 94 -1.85 12.27 -4.59
C ASN A 94 -1.57 13.59 -3.84
N HIS A 95 -2.59 14.19 -3.22
CA HIS A 95 -2.42 15.39 -2.42
C HIS A 95 -1.50 15.12 -1.20
N ASN A 96 -1.77 14.06 -0.43
CA ASN A 96 -0.95 13.72 0.74
C ASN A 96 0.46 13.25 0.36
N SER A 97 0.61 12.54 -0.76
CA SER A 97 1.90 12.20 -1.34
C SER A 97 2.70 13.46 -1.68
N GLY A 98 2.10 14.42 -2.38
CA GLY A 98 2.75 15.70 -2.69
C GLY A 98 3.16 16.50 -1.46
N LEU A 99 2.33 16.49 -0.40
CA LEU A 99 2.68 17.13 0.87
C LEU A 99 3.87 16.44 1.54
N LEU A 100 3.90 15.10 1.60
CA LEU A 100 5.03 14.37 2.18
C LEU A 100 6.31 14.61 1.38
N LYS A 101 6.27 14.57 0.05
CA LYS A 101 7.44 14.89 -0.80
C LYS A 101 7.98 16.28 -0.49
N LYS A 102 7.10 17.29 -0.44
CA LYS A 102 7.48 18.67 -0.10
C LYS A 102 8.18 18.74 1.27
N ASP A 103 7.63 18.07 2.27
CA ASP A 103 8.19 18.03 3.63
C ASP A 103 9.59 17.37 3.62
N LEU A 104 9.77 16.28 2.86
CA LEU A 104 11.05 15.56 2.72
C LEU A 104 12.09 16.38 1.96
N ASP A 105 11.70 17.01 0.86
CA ASP A 105 12.58 17.86 0.05
C ASP A 105 13.09 19.06 0.87
N GLN A 106 12.25 19.64 1.73
CA GLN A 106 12.63 20.76 2.61
C GLN A 106 13.72 20.39 3.62
N VAL A 107 13.70 19.16 4.14
CA VAL A 107 14.71 18.66 5.09
C VAL A 107 15.85 17.92 4.40
N GLN A 108 15.91 17.95 3.06
CA GLN A 108 16.92 17.27 2.23
C GLN A 108 17.02 15.76 2.52
N ALA A 109 15.89 15.13 2.85
CA ALA A 109 15.82 13.69 3.06
C ALA A 109 15.98 12.94 1.72
N SER A 110 16.72 11.83 1.74
CA SER A 110 16.82 10.93 0.59
C SER A 110 15.75 9.84 0.68
N TYR A 111 14.98 9.67 -0.38
CA TYR A 111 13.86 8.74 -0.44
C TYR A 111 13.63 8.21 -1.87
N GLU A 112 12.93 7.08 -1.98
CA GLU A 112 12.57 6.45 -3.25
C GLU A 112 11.65 7.35 -4.08
N GLN A 113 11.99 7.59 -5.35
CA GLN A 113 11.27 8.51 -6.23
C GLN A 113 10.49 7.82 -7.36
N ASP A 114 10.73 6.52 -7.60
CA ASP A 114 10.06 5.77 -8.66
C ASP A 114 8.69 5.23 -8.24
N PHE A 115 8.47 5.09 -6.93
CA PHE A 115 7.19 4.63 -6.39
C PHE A 115 6.96 5.10 -4.96
N HIS A 116 5.70 5.05 -4.55
CA HIS A 116 5.29 5.20 -3.16
C HIS A 116 4.22 4.18 -2.81
N TYR A 117 3.89 4.09 -1.52
CA TYR A 117 2.80 3.25 -1.04
C TYR A 117 1.66 4.10 -0.49
N ALA A 118 0.43 3.74 -0.86
CA ALA A 118 -0.77 4.16 -0.16
C ALA A 118 -1.27 3.00 0.70
N VAL A 119 -1.43 3.22 2.00
CA VAL A 119 -1.64 2.17 3.00
C VAL A 119 -2.94 2.42 3.75
N GLY A 120 -3.83 1.43 3.73
CA GLY A 120 -5.16 1.51 4.34
C GLY A 120 -5.34 0.50 5.46
N TYR A 121 -5.71 0.98 6.66
CA TYR A 121 -5.84 0.13 7.85
C TYR A 121 -7.27 -0.30 8.16
N ASN A 122 -8.26 0.34 7.53
CA ASN A 122 -9.65 0.13 7.87
C ASN A 122 -10.42 -0.59 6.78
N SER A 123 -11.32 -1.48 7.24
CA SER A 123 -12.29 -2.17 6.39
C SER A 123 -13.03 -1.20 5.47
N PRO A 124 -13.37 -1.60 4.24
CA PRO A 124 -14.25 -0.85 3.35
C PRO A 124 -15.60 -0.47 3.99
N MET A 125 -16.06 -1.24 4.98
CA MET A 125 -17.32 -0.99 5.70
C MET A 125 -17.20 0.05 6.83
N LYS A 126 -15.99 0.55 7.13
CA LYS A 126 -15.78 1.61 8.13
C LYS A 126 -15.89 2.99 7.48
N PHE A 127 -16.94 3.73 7.80
CA PHE A 127 -17.24 5.02 7.16
C PHE A 127 -16.61 6.25 7.87
N LEU A 128 -16.27 6.15 9.16
CA LEU A 128 -15.72 7.25 9.98
C LEU A 128 -14.38 6.86 10.64
N ASN A 129 -13.58 7.86 11.01
CA ASN A 129 -12.27 7.71 11.67
C ASN A 129 -11.39 6.67 10.98
N ARG A 130 -11.25 6.84 9.66
CA ARG A 130 -10.34 6.06 8.85
C ARG A 130 -8.92 6.59 9.06
N HIS A 131 -7.96 5.68 9.19
CA HIS A 131 -6.53 5.91 9.26
C HIS A 131 -5.92 5.34 7.98
N ASN A 132 -5.31 6.21 7.19
CA ASN A 132 -4.55 5.84 6.02
C ASN A 132 -3.19 6.54 6.08
N GLU A 133 -2.22 6.00 5.36
CA GLU A 133 -0.87 6.50 5.33
C GLU A 133 -0.33 6.55 3.91
N ILE A 134 0.58 7.50 3.66
CA ILE A 134 1.48 7.47 2.51
C ILE A 134 2.87 7.14 3.02
N TRP A 135 3.55 6.19 2.36
CA TRP A 135 4.93 5.82 2.66
C TRP A 135 5.84 6.10 1.47
N TYR A 136 6.97 6.75 1.76
CA TYR A 136 8.15 6.77 0.90
C TYR A 136 9.27 6.00 1.59
N GLN A 137 9.91 5.10 0.86
CA GLN A 137 11.05 4.33 1.39
C GLN A 137 12.26 5.25 1.58
N VAL A 138 12.92 5.13 2.73
CA VAL A 138 14.17 5.84 3.02
C VAL A 138 15.28 5.28 2.12
N VAL A 139 16.08 6.17 1.54
CA VAL A 139 17.30 5.81 0.81
C VAL A 139 18.49 6.30 1.63
N GLY A 140 19.29 5.37 2.16
CA GLY A 140 20.39 5.68 3.07
C GLY A 140 19.91 5.89 4.52
N GLU A 141 20.47 6.90 5.19
CA GLU A 141 20.15 7.20 6.59
C GLU A 141 18.89 8.08 6.71
N PRO A 142 17.97 7.77 7.64
CA PRO A 142 16.76 8.54 7.83
C PRO A 142 17.04 9.91 8.47
N VAL A 143 16.39 10.95 7.94
CA VAL A 143 16.38 12.29 8.53
C VAL A 143 15.17 12.43 9.45
N CYS A 144 15.41 12.50 10.77
CA CYS A 144 14.35 12.57 11.78
C CYS A 144 13.96 14.01 12.19
N THR A 145 14.54 15.02 11.56
CA THR A 145 14.28 16.43 11.86
C THR A 145 12.95 16.88 11.28
N ALA A 146 12.12 17.57 12.06
CA ALA A 146 10.84 18.07 11.56
C ALA A 146 11.02 19.28 10.61
N PRO A 147 10.26 19.38 9.51
CA PRO A 147 10.26 20.57 8.67
C PRO A 147 9.73 21.79 9.44
N GLN A 148 10.38 22.94 9.27
CA GLN A 148 9.92 24.21 9.84
C GLN A 148 8.66 24.67 9.08
N LYS A 149 7.58 24.96 9.81
CA LYS A 149 6.29 25.41 9.26
C LYS A 149 6.34 26.85 8.75
#